data_AF-A0A8D8AGU7-F1
#
_entry.id   AF-A0A8D8AGU7-F1
#
_cell.length_a   1.000
_cell.length_b   1.000
_cell.length_c   1.000
_cell.angle_alpha   90.00
_cell.angle_beta   90.00
_cell.angle_gamma   90.00
#
_symmetry.space_group_name_H-M   'P 1'
#
loop_
_entity.id
_entity.type
_entity.pdbx_description
1 polymer ?
#
loop_
_entity_poly.entity_id
_entity_poly.type
_entity_poly.pdbx_seq_one_letter_code
_entity_poly.pdbx_strand_id
1 'polypeptide(L)'
;MPTLIWSEELQKLAEYNVKTCIYGHDYCRNTPDFPLVGQNIAANSFYGMEVTPLDTMTELLYSWYGEYENANMDHIKSYPLLGQDPPKDIGHFTQIMMDKAVSIGCAMIQYTQNEQGHDWVHQNYVCNYSNSIARGHPVYNSGKTCTLCQTGCSEEYPGLCNVGEQVEPTKT
;
A
#
# COMPACT_ATOMS: atom_id res chain seq x y z
N MET A 1 -8.32 8.31 11.10
CA MET A 1 -7.89 7.34 10.08
C MET A 1 -9.04 6.39 9.84
N PRO A 2 -9.56 6.29 8.61
CA PRO A 2 -10.69 5.43 8.28
C PRO A 2 -10.32 3.94 8.40
N THR A 3 -11.32 3.09 8.66
CA THR A 3 -11.15 1.64 8.50
C THR A 3 -11.18 1.30 7.02
N LEU A 4 -10.14 0.62 6.53
CA LEU A 4 -10.06 0.19 5.13
C LEU A 4 -11.08 -0.91 4.83
N ILE A 5 -11.71 -0.83 3.66
CA ILE A 5 -12.54 -1.90 3.10
C ILE A 5 -11.90 -2.49 1.85
N TRP A 6 -12.22 -3.75 1.56
CA TRP A 6 -11.78 -4.38 0.31
C TRP A 6 -12.53 -3.79 -0.90
N SER A 7 -11.81 -3.47 -1.97
CA SER A 7 -12.35 -3.04 -3.25
C SER A 7 -11.99 -4.04 -4.34
N GLU A 8 -13.02 -4.68 -4.91
CA GLU A 8 -12.88 -5.59 -6.04
C GLU A 8 -12.31 -4.90 -7.29
N GLU A 9 -12.62 -3.60 -7.49
CA GLU A 9 -12.07 -2.83 -8.61
C GLU A 9 -10.56 -2.60 -8.43
N LEU A 10 -10.12 -2.16 -7.25
CA LEU A 10 -8.70 -1.98 -6.95
C LEU A 10 -7.92 -3.30 -7.04
N GLN A 11 -8.52 -4.40 -6.56
CA GLN A 11 -8.00 -5.76 -6.71
C GLN A 11 -7.85 -6.11 -8.20
N LYS A 12 -8.86 -5.82 -9.03
CA LYS A 12 -8.82 -6.13 -10.46
C LYS A 12 -7.70 -5.38 -11.17
N LEU A 13 -7.48 -4.11 -10.82
CA LEU A 13 -6.35 -3.33 -11.35
C LEU A 13 -5.00 -3.87 -10.88
N ALA A 14 -4.89 -4.30 -9.62
CA ALA A 14 -3.68 -4.96 -9.11
C ALA A 14 -3.42 -6.29 -9.85
N GLU A 15 -4.48 -7.05 -10.15
CA GLU A 15 -4.43 -8.29 -10.91
C GLU A 15 -3.88 -8.06 -12.33
N TYR A 16 -4.29 -6.97 -12.99
CA TYR A 16 -3.74 -6.60 -14.30
C TYR A 16 -2.25 -6.28 -14.24
N ASN A 17 -1.79 -5.58 -13.19
CA ASN A 17 -0.37 -5.29 -13.00
C ASN A 17 0.43 -6.60 -12.84
N VAL A 18 0.07 -7.45 -11.87
CA VAL A 18 0.86 -8.66 -11.59
C VAL A 18 0.88 -9.63 -12.77
N LYS A 19 -0.18 -9.69 -13.58
CA LYS A 19 -0.25 -10.55 -14.78
C LYS A 19 0.69 -10.15 -15.91
N THR A 20 1.33 -8.99 -15.84
CA THR A 20 2.42 -8.64 -16.76
C THR A 20 3.69 -9.46 -16.49
N CYS A 21 3.81 -10.07 -15.30
CA CYS A 21 5.03 -10.70 -14.79
C CYS A 21 6.24 -9.76 -14.76
N ILE A 22 6.04 -8.44 -14.83
CA ILE A 22 7.09 -7.43 -14.74
C ILE A 22 6.98 -6.79 -13.35
N TYR A 23 8.08 -6.80 -12.59
CA TYR A 23 8.12 -6.08 -11.31
C TYR A 23 8.22 -4.57 -11.56
N GLY A 24 7.14 -3.84 -11.28
CA GLY A 24 7.12 -2.39 -11.42
C GLY A 24 5.73 -1.78 -11.20
N HIS A 25 5.72 -0.48 -10.94
CA HIS A 25 4.49 0.28 -10.88
C HIS A 25 3.89 0.43 -12.28
N ASP A 26 2.57 0.32 -12.39
CA ASP A 26 1.87 0.74 -13.60
C ASP A 26 1.67 2.27 -13.61
N TYR A 27 1.59 2.83 -14.81
CA TYR A 27 1.49 4.28 -15.01
C TYR A 27 0.09 4.82 -14.70
N CYS A 28 -0.97 4.08 -15.07
CA CYS A 28 -2.36 4.49 -14.88
C CYS A 28 -3.18 3.37 -14.23
N ARG A 29 -3.91 3.74 -13.18
CA ARG A 29 -4.75 2.85 -12.35
C ARG A 29 -5.80 3.63 -11.55
N ASN A 30 -6.12 4.83 -12.00
CA ASN A 30 -7.23 5.60 -11.44
C ASN A 30 -8.56 4.92 -11.81
N THR A 31 -9.54 5.09 -10.95
CA THR A 31 -10.93 4.69 -11.20
C THR A 31 -11.82 5.94 -11.21
N PRO A 32 -13.09 5.84 -11.65
CA PRO A 32 -14.04 6.95 -11.51
C PRO A 32 -14.20 7.43 -10.06
N ASP A 33 -14.14 6.51 -9.10
CA ASP A 33 -14.29 6.79 -7.67
C ASP A 33 -12.96 7.20 -7.02
N PHE A 34 -11.83 6.71 -7.53
CA PHE A 34 -10.49 6.90 -6.98
C PHE A 34 -9.54 7.51 -8.02
N PRO A 35 -9.48 8.85 -8.12
CA PRO A 35 -8.65 9.50 -9.13
C PRO A 35 -7.14 9.38 -8.87
N LEU A 36 -6.73 9.09 -7.63
CA LEU A 36 -5.32 9.04 -7.20
C LEU A 36 -5.01 7.75 -6.46
N VAL A 37 -4.96 6.62 -7.16
CA VAL A 37 -4.72 5.32 -6.54
C VAL A 37 -3.25 5.17 -6.11
N GLY A 38 -3.03 4.85 -4.83
CA GLY A 38 -1.73 4.52 -4.25
C GLY A 38 -1.30 3.08 -4.54
N GLN A 39 0.01 2.77 -4.57
CA GLN A 39 0.51 1.39 -4.73
C GLN A 39 1.59 1.08 -3.73
N ASN A 40 1.51 -0.13 -3.19
CA ASN A 40 2.70 -0.85 -2.77
C ASN A 40 2.93 -2.03 -3.72
N ILE A 41 4.19 -2.25 -4.09
CA ILE A 41 4.62 -3.39 -4.89
C ILE A 41 5.81 -4.07 -4.22
N ALA A 42 5.86 -5.39 -4.31
CA ALA A 42 6.99 -6.18 -3.85
C ALA A 42 7.09 -7.46 -4.65
N ALA A 43 8.27 -8.06 -4.63
CA ALA A 43 8.49 -9.34 -5.26
C ALA A 43 9.42 -10.19 -4.40
N ASN A 44 9.23 -11.51 -4.49
CA ASN A 44 10.15 -12.49 -3.98
C ASN A 44 10.56 -13.45 -5.12
N SER A 45 11.76 -14.01 -5.04
CA SER A 45 12.25 -14.97 -6.04
C SER A 45 13.15 -16.00 -5.38
N PHE A 46 12.88 -17.27 -5.64
CA PHE A 46 13.57 -18.38 -4.99
C PHE A 46 13.68 -19.58 -5.92
N TYR A 47 14.66 -20.45 -5.64
CA TYR A 47 14.85 -21.73 -6.32
C TYR A 47 15.20 -22.80 -5.30
N GLY A 48 14.80 -24.04 -5.55
CA GLY A 48 15.16 -25.19 -4.71
C GLY A 48 14.52 -25.20 -3.31
N MET A 49 13.54 -24.33 -3.07
CA MET A 49 12.75 -24.28 -1.83
C MET A 49 11.28 -24.04 -2.16
N GLU A 50 10.41 -24.43 -1.23
CA GLU A 50 8.98 -24.20 -1.33
C GLU A 50 8.60 -23.03 -0.42
N VAL A 51 8.09 -21.94 -1.01
CA VAL A 51 7.56 -20.78 -0.29
C VAL A 51 6.16 -20.55 -0.81
N THR A 52 5.17 -20.58 0.10
CA THR A 52 3.78 -20.40 -0.33
C THR A 52 3.50 -18.92 -0.64
N PRO A 53 2.53 -18.61 -1.51
CA PRO A 53 2.07 -17.24 -1.70
C PRO A 53 1.69 -16.53 -0.40
N LEU A 54 1.14 -17.25 0.58
CA LEU A 54 0.75 -16.68 1.87
C LEU A 54 1.95 -16.28 2.73
N ASP A 55 3.01 -17.10 2.74
CA ASP A 55 4.25 -16.78 3.45
C ASP A 55 4.86 -15.51 2.90
N THR A 56 4.97 -15.43 1.56
CA THR A 56 5.50 -14.24 0.88
C THR A 56 4.61 -13.02 1.08
N MET A 57 3.28 -13.11 0.97
CA MET A 57 2.40 -11.97 1.27
C MET A 57 2.62 -11.45 2.69
N THR A 58 2.76 -12.37 3.66
CA THR A 58 2.97 -12.02 5.06
C THR A 58 4.33 -11.34 5.27
N GLU A 59 5.41 -11.92 4.73
CA GLU A 59 6.75 -11.35 4.79
C GLU A 59 6.82 -9.96 4.15
N LEU A 60 6.26 -9.81 2.94
CA LEU A 60 6.27 -8.55 2.21
C LEU A 60 5.44 -7.47 2.91
N LEU A 61 4.31 -7.82 3.52
CA LEU A 61 3.52 -6.89 4.33
C LEU A 61 4.31 -6.40 5.55
N TYR A 62 5.01 -7.29 6.25
CA TYR A 62 5.88 -6.90 7.37
C TYR A 62 7.06 -6.05 6.91
N SER A 63 7.64 -6.34 5.75
CA SER A 63 8.71 -5.54 5.15
C SER A 63 8.23 -4.12 4.85
N TRP A 64 7.08 -3.98 4.17
CA TRP A 64 6.46 -2.68 3.89
C TRP A 64 6.16 -1.90 5.16
N TYR A 65 5.56 -2.53 6.16
CA TYR A 65 5.26 -1.87 7.43
C TYR A 65 6.55 -1.51 8.20
N GLY A 66 7.57 -2.36 8.14
CA GLY A 66 8.87 -2.22 8.82
C GLY A 66 9.61 -0.92 8.48
N GLU A 67 9.30 -0.29 7.37
CA GLU A 67 9.80 1.05 7.02
C GLU A 67 9.42 2.14 8.05
N TYR A 68 8.50 1.87 8.99
CA TYR A 68 8.21 2.75 10.12
C TYR A 68 9.47 3.13 10.91
N GLU A 69 10.48 2.25 10.94
CA GLU A 69 11.77 2.50 11.62
C GLU A 69 12.59 3.61 10.94
N ASN A 70 12.33 3.88 9.66
CA ASN A 70 12.98 4.92 8.87
C ASN A 70 12.14 6.21 8.84
N ALA A 71 10.88 6.15 9.29
CA ALA A 71 9.97 7.27 9.32
C ALA A 71 10.05 8.03 10.66
N ASN A 72 9.74 9.32 10.61
CA ASN A 72 9.59 10.15 11.81
C ASN A 72 8.41 11.10 11.63
N MET A 73 8.04 11.83 12.68
CA MET A 73 6.88 12.70 12.64
C MET A 73 7.01 13.88 11.67
N ASP A 74 8.21 14.27 11.25
CA ASP A 74 8.38 15.31 10.25
C ASP A 74 7.97 14.77 8.87
N HIS A 75 8.37 13.54 8.53
CA HIS A 75 7.90 12.85 7.31
C HIS A 75 6.38 12.63 7.32
N ILE A 76 5.80 12.32 8.49
CA ILE A 76 4.34 12.12 8.61
C ILE A 76 3.57 13.42 8.44
N LYS A 77 4.05 14.53 9.02
CA LYS A 77 3.39 15.83 8.94
C LYS A 77 3.52 16.46 7.55
N SER A 78 4.61 16.18 6.84
CA SER A 78 4.82 16.60 5.47
C SER A 78 5.71 15.58 4.77
N TYR A 79 5.12 14.80 3.87
CA TYR A 79 5.86 13.79 3.14
C TYR A 79 7.00 14.46 2.33
N PRO A 80 8.23 13.90 2.33
CA PRO A 80 9.39 14.55 1.74
C PRO A 80 9.14 15.09 0.33
N LEU A 81 9.63 16.30 0.07
CA LEU A 81 9.66 16.86 -1.28
C LEU A 81 10.70 16.13 -2.14
N LEU A 82 10.61 16.29 -3.45
CA LEU A 82 11.56 15.71 -4.38
C LEU A 82 12.99 16.19 -4.04
N GLY A 83 13.91 15.25 -3.83
CA GLY A 83 15.30 15.55 -3.46
C GLY A 83 15.52 15.76 -1.96
N GLN A 84 14.49 15.55 -1.14
CA GLN A 84 14.57 15.54 0.32
C GLN A 84 14.25 14.15 0.90
N ASP A 85 14.24 13.13 0.05
CA ASP A 85 13.94 11.77 0.45
C ASP A 85 14.94 11.27 1.51
N PRO A 86 14.47 10.55 2.54
CA PRO A 86 15.35 9.92 3.52
C PRO A 86 16.27 8.90 2.83
N PRO A 87 17.41 8.53 3.46
CA PRO A 87 18.36 7.58 2.89
C PRO A 87 17.81 6.16 2.78
N LYS A 88 16.71 5.86 3.48
CA LYS A 88 16.00 4.58 3.46
C LYS A 88 14.54 4.81 3.16
N ASP A 89 13.92 3.84 2.51
CA ASP A 89 12.52 3.93 2.08
C ASP A 89 11.55 4.05 3.27
N ILE A 90 10.52 4.87 3.04
CA ILE A 90 9.37 5.09 3.93
C ILE A 90 8.03 5.00 3.18
N GLY A 91 8.06 4.82 1.85
CA GLY A 91 6.92 4.96 0.97
C GLY A 91 5.85 3.89 1.23
N HIS A 92 6.26 2.64 1.42
CA HIS A 92 5.31 1.56 1.63
C HIS A 92 4.60 1.68 2.98
N PHE A 93 5.34 1.98 4.04
CA PHE A 93 4.76 2.22 5.37
C PHE A 93 3.81 3.41 5.35
N THR A 94 4.24 4.54 4.78
CA THR A 94 3.39 5.74 4.74
C THR A 94 2.13 5.53 3.89
N GLN A 95 2.16 4.66 2.88
CA GLN A 95 0.98 4.32 2.09
C GLN A 95 -0.01 3.48 2.89
N ILE A 96 0.49 2.55 3.72
CA ILE A 96 -0.32 1.77 4.66
C ILE A 96 -0.99 2.69 5.69
N MET A 97 -0.27 3.71 6.18
CA MET A 97 -0.73 4.63 7.22
C MET A 97 -1.49 5.86 6.69
N MET A 98 -1.82 5.92 5.40
CA MET A 98 -2.45 7.08 4.77
C MET A 98 -3.88 7.28 5.27
N ASP A 99 -4.17 8.39 5.98
CA ASP A 99 -5.52 8.67 6.49
C ASP A 99 -6.54 9.07 5.41
N LYS A 100 -6.06 9.20 4.17
CA LYS A 100 -6.87 9.47 2.98
C LYS A 100 -7.32 8.23 2.21
N ALA A 101 -6.76 7.07 2.50
CA ALA A 101 -7.18 5.81 1.89
C ALA A 101 -8.34 5.20 2.68
N VAL A 102 -9.42 4.83 2.00
CA VAL A 102 -10.61 4.18 2.58
C VAL A 102 -10.81 2.77 2.03
N SER A 103 -10.19 2.45 0.89
CA SER A 103 -10.28 1.13 0.28
C SER A 103 -8.93 0.61 -0.17
N ILE A 104 -8.78 -0.72 -0.16
CA ILE A 104 -7.61 -1.44 -0.63
C ILE A 104 -8.03 -2.62 -1.51
N GLY A 105 -7.23 -2.98 -2.50
CA GLY A 105 -7.38 -4.23 -3.23
C GLY A 105 -6.02 -4.71 -3.73
N CYS A 106 -5.71 -5.98 -3.52
CA CYS A 106 -4.40 -6.54 -3.81
C CYS A 106 -4.48 -7.77 -4.69
N ALA A 107 -3.41 -8.07 -5.41
CA ALA A 107 -3.25 -9.30 -6.16
C ALA A 107 -1.80 -9.81 -6.07
N MET A 108 -1.66 -11.13 -6.19
CA MET A 108 -0.37 -11.79 -6.32
C MET A 108 -0.38 -12.72 -7.53
N ILE A 109 0.74 -12.80 -8.23
CA ILE A 109 1.01 -13.86 -9.22
C ILE A 109 2.18 -14.69 -8.74
N GLN A 110 2.17 -15.99 -9.05
CA GLN A 110 3.33 -16.86 -8.98
C GLN A 110 3.59 -17.43 -10.37
N TYR A 111 4.82 -17.37 -10.83
CA TYR A 111 5.23 -17.95 -12.10
C TYR A 111 6.65 -18.50 -12.01
N THR A 112 6.98 -19.44 -12.90
CA THR A 112 8.30 -20.07 -12.95
C THR A 112 9.00 -19.66 -14.24
N GLN A 113 10.26 -19.26 -14.15
CA GLN A 113 11.12 -18.99 -15.30
C GLN A 113 12.41 -19.77 -15.18
N ASN A 114 12.90 -20.30 -16.31
CA ASN A 114 14.22 -20.91 -16.33
C ASN A 114 15.28 -19.81 -16.47
N GLU A 115 16.03 -19.57 -15.43
CA GLU A 115 17.10 -18.58 -15.39
C GLU A 115 18.42 -19.27 -15.01
N GLN A 116 19.41 -19.14 -15.88
CA GLN A 116 20.74 -19.72 -15.68
C GLN A 116 20.73 -21.25 -15.45
N GLY A 117 19.76 -21.95 -16.05
CA GLY A 117 19.61 -23.40 -15.93
C GLY A 117 18.85 -23.88 -14.69
N HIS A 118 18.26 -22.96 -13.93
CA HIS A 118 17.43 -23.26 -12.77
C HIS A 118 16.00 -22.76 -12.98
N ASP A 119 15.01 -23.51 -12.52
CA ASP A 119 13.61 -23.10 -12.52
C ASP A 119 13.36 -22.21 -11.28
N TRP A 120 13.50 -20.90 -11.46
CA TRP A 120 13.22 -19.91 -10.44
C TRP A 120 11.72 -19.67 -10.35
N VAL A 121 11.21 -19.64 -9.12
CA VAL A 121 9.84 -19.24 -8.81
C VAL A 121 9.86 -17.77 -8.41
N HIS A 122 9.06 -16.97 -9.11
CA HIS A 122 8.86 -15.56 -8.81
C HIS A 122 7.45 -15.34 -8.30
N GLN A 123 7.33 -14.46 -7.32
CA GLN A 123 6.05 -14.04 -6.77
C GLN A 123 6.01 -12.51 -6.75
N ASN A 124 5.14 -11.90 -7.56
CA ASN A 124 4.93 -10.45 -7.55
C ASN A 124 3.64 -10.14 -6.78
N TYR A 125 3.70 -9.16 -5.87
CA TYR A 125 2.60 -8.74 -5.02
C TYR A 125 2.34 -7.24 -5.18
N VAL A 126 1.07 -6.88 -5.41
CA VAL A 126 0.65 -5.50 -5.63
C VAL A 126 -0.57 -5.23 -4.76
N CYS A 127 -0.55 -4.13 -4.01
CA CYS A 127 -1.71 -3.58 -3.32
C CYS A 127 -2.00 -2.18 -3.83
N ASN A 128 -3.21 -1.96 -4.31
CA ASN A 128 -3.74 -0.66 -4.68
C ASN A 128 -4.56 -0.07 -3.53
N TYR A 129 -4.39 1.22 -3.27
CA TYR A 129 -5.07 1.96 -2.21
C TYR A 129 -5.90 3.09 -2.85
N SER A 130 -7.08 3.38 -2.33
CA SER A 130 -7.99 4.39 -2.89
C SER A 130 -7.45 5.82 -2.90
N ASN A 131 -6.31 6.06 -2.23
CA ASN A 131 -5.57 7.31 -2.26
C ASN A 131 -4.06 7.06 -2.26
N SER A 132 -3.29 7.98 -2.84
CA SER A 132 -1.84 7.93 -2.90
C SER A 132 -1.22 9.01 -2.03
N ILE A 133 0.00 8.75 -1.55
CA ILE A 133 0.81 9.77 -0.88
C ILE A 133 1.14 10.90 -1.85
N ALA A 134 0.94 12.14 -1.40
CA ALA A 134 1.40 13.33 -2.11
C ALA A 134 2.56 13.98 -1.34
N ARG A 135 3.62 14.33 -2.07
CA ARG A 135 4.76 15.08 -1.51
C ARG A 135 4.28 16.44 -0.96
N GLY A 136 4.90 16.86 0.14
CA GLY A 136 4.54 18.08 0.88
C GLY A 136 3.27 17.98 1.72
N HIS A 137 2.47 16.92 1.58
CA HIS A 137 1.22 16.72 2.31
C HIS A 137 1.40 15.77 3.48
N PRO A 138 0.58 15.89 4.55
CA PRO A 138 0.61 14.94 5.64
C PRO A 138 0.16 13.54 5.18
N VAL A 139 0.80 12.51 5.71
CA VAL A 139 0.38 11.10 5.57
C VAL A 139 -0.90 10.86 6.38
N TYR A 140 -0.92 11.40 7.60
CA TYR A 140 -2.13 11.47 8.42
C TYR A 140 -2.09 12.68 9.36
N ASN A 141 -3.25 13.11 9.81
CA ASN A 141 -3.38 14.19 10.76
C ASN A 141 -3.12 13.71 12.19
N SER A 142 -2.16 14.33 12.88
CA SER A 142 -1.88 14.06 14.29
C SER A 142 -2.96 14.66 15.19
N GLY A 143 -3.40 13.91 16.20
CA GLY A 143 -4.40 14.38 17.16
C GLY A 143 -4.86 13.28 18.09
N LYS A 144 -5.81 13.60 18.97
CA LYS A 144 -6.46 12.59 19.80
C LYS A 144 -7.24 11.64 18.90
N THR A 145 -7.08 10.34 19.14
CA THR A 145 -7.73 9.27 18.36
C THR A 145 -9.23 9.51 18.20
N CYS A 146 -9.73 9.22 17.00
CA CYS A 146 -11.13 9.34 16.61
C CYS A 146 -11.80 10.73 16.71
N THR A 147 -11.08 11.80 17.07
CA THR A 147 -11.68 13.13 17.28
C THR A 147 -12.32 13.73 16.04
N LEU A 148 -11.84 13.35 14.84
CA LEU A 148 -12.35 13.82 13.56
C LEU A 148 -13.19 12.78 12.81
N CYS A 149 -13.51 11.64 13.43
CA CYS A 149 -14.35 10.63 12.79
C CYS A 149 -15.81 11.07 12.80
N GLN A 150 -16.41 11.21 11.62
CA GLN A 150 -17.82 11.55 11.44
C GLN A 150 -18.74 10.36 11.73
N THR A 151 -18.28 9.14 11.43
CA THR A 151 -19.01 7.89 11.65
C THR A 151 -18.80 7.30 13.06
N GLY A 152 -18.04 7.99 13.91
CA GLY A 152 -17.64 7.51 15.23
C GLY A 152 -16.39 6.63 15.19
N CYS A 153 -15.94 6.25 16.38
CA CYS A 153 -14.76 5.40 16.57
C CYS A 153 -15.16 3.93 16.45
N SER A 154 -14.33 3.13 15.80
CA SER A 154 -14.54 1.69 15.69
C SER A 154 -14.33 0.98 17.03
N GLU A 155 -15.27 0.12 17.39
CA GLU A 155 -15.13 -0.79 18.54
C GLU A 155 -14.23 -1.98 18.20
N GLU A 156 -14.25 -2.44 16.95
CA GLU A 156 -13.46 -3.57 16.46
C GLU A 156 -11.99 -3.18 16.24
N TYR A 157 -11.75 -1.97 15.73
CA TYR A 157 -10.42 -1.42 15.47
C TYR A 157 -10.19 -0.12 16.23
N PRO A 158 -9.83 -0.19 17.53
CA PRO A 158 -9.61 1.01 18.34
C PRO A 158 -8.61 1.98 17.70
N GLY A 159 -9.01 3.24 17.57
CA GLY A 159 -8.21 4.30 16.95
C GLY A 159 -8.55 4.58 15.48
N LEU A 160 -9.35 3.72 14.84
CA LEU A 160 -9.90 3.96 13.50
C LEU A 160 -11.33 4.50 13.54
N CYS A 161 -11.72 5.23 12.51
CA CYS A 161 -13.11 5.58 12.26
C CYS A 161 -13.87 4.37 11.74
N ASN A 162 -15.20 4.33 11.95
CA ASN A 162 -16.03 3.26 11.40
C ASN A 162 -15.98 3.20 9.86
N VAL A 163 -16.37 2.04 9.32
CA VAL A 163 -16.53 1.86 7.87
C VAL A 163 -17.54 2.87 7.32
N GLY A 164 -17.26 3.42 6.14
CA GLY A 164 -18.08 4.44 5.50
C GLY A 164 -17.74 5.88 5.89
N GLU A 165 -16.64 6.09 6.63
CA GLU A 165 -16.09 7.42 6.90
C GLU A 165 -15.89 8.21 5.60
N GLN A 166 -16.43 9.43 5.56
CA GLN A 166 -16.30 10.30 4.39
C GLN A 166 -14.93 10.99 4.42
N VAL A 167 -14.09 10.64 3.46
CA VAL A 167 -12.70 11.11 3.40
C VAL A 167 -12.45 11.82 2.08
N GLU A 168 -12.14 13.11 2.17
CA GLU A 168 -11.74 13.90 1.02
C GLU A 168 -10.35 13.44 0.51
N PRO A 169 -10.24 13.01 -0.76
CA PRO A 169 -8.97 12.64 -1.38
C PRO A 169 -7.93 13.74 -1.28
N THR A 170 -6.64 13.37 -1.26
CA THR A 170 -5.54 14.33 -1.39
C THR A 170 -5.72 15.15 -2.68
N LYS A 171 -5.73 16.48 -2.56
CA LYS A 171 -5.82 17.38 -3.74
C LYS A 171 -4.46 17.43 -4.42
N THR A 172 -4.46 17.46 -5.75
CA THR A 172 -3.26 17.69 -6.58
C THR A 172 -3.02 19.16 -6.81
#